data_AF-A0A024QCM2-F1
#
_entry.id   AF-A0A024QCM2-F1
#
_cell.length_a   1.000
_cell.length_b   1.000
_cell.length_c   1.000
_cell.angle_alpha   90.00
_cell.angle_beta   90.00
_cell.angle_gamma   90.00
#
_symmetry.space_group_name_H-M   'P 1'
#
loop_
_entity.id
_entity.type
_entity.pdbx_description
1 polymer ?
#
loop_
_entity_poly.entity_id
_entity_poly.type
_entity_poly.pdbx_seq_one_letter_code
_entity_poly.pdbx_strand_id
1 'polypeptide(L)'
;MNKKNFASNKIDELRRKQFILRSMSQTIEMSGHYNEAHIFELIKRLDRTDFTDGEIPATFPQDIFTVDEIKILEQLPLIGSDDSRIQWTIELIKETRKNMHAHPSSPIAQELAKQWKHCISSWFKGDVKLQEKYFNFIDSTNKNNQIIFGLDEKLIKYMDQTLYYLSQEEIDKS
;
A
#
# COMPACT_ATOMS: atom_id res chain seq x y z
N MET A 1 -29.42 -6.11 -29.65
CA MET A 1 -28.54 -5.81 -28.49
C MET A 1 -29.31 -6.16 -27.21
N ASN A 2 -28.84 -7.12 -26.42
CA ASN A 2 -29.62 -7.68 -25.30
C ASN A 2 -29.54 -6.73 -24.09
N LYS A 3 -30.67 -6.18 -23.62
CA LYS A 3 -30.70 -5.15 -22.54
C LYS A 3 -29.98 -5.56 -21.25
N LYS A 4 -29.96 -6.88 -20.96
CA LYS A 4 -29.23 -7.47 -19.82
C LYS A 4 -27.71 -7.24 -19.89
N ASN A 5 -27.13 -7.24 -21.10
CA ASN A 5 -25.70 -7.01 -21.31
C ASN A 5 -25.34 -5.53 -21.15
N PHE A 6 -26.24 -4.61 -21.53
CA PHE A 6 -26.00 -3.17 -21.37
C PHE A 6 -25.95 -2.74 -19.90
N ALA A 7 -26.91 -3.21 -19.09
CA ALA A 7 -26.95 -2.87 -17.66
C ALA A 7 -25.73 -3.42 -16.90
N SER A 8 -25.33 -4.67 -17.17
CA SER A 8 -24.12 -5.26 -16.56
C SER A 8 -22.86 -4.45 -16.90
N ASN A 9 -22.65 -4.17 -18.19
CA ASN A 9 -21.49 -3.38 -18.62
C ASN A 9 -21.46 -1.98 -17.97
N LYS A 10 -22.64 -1.36 -17.80
CA LYS A 10 -22.72 -0.04 -17.16
C LYS A 10 -22.40 -0.10 -15.67
N ILE A 11 -22.82 -1.16 -14.98
CA ILE A 11 -22.47 -1.40 -13.57
C ILE A 11 -20.95 -1.56 -13.43
N ASP A 12 -20.31 -2.34 -14.29
CA ASP A 12 -18.87 -2.56 -14.24
C ASP A 12 -18.08 -1.27 -14.52
N GLU A 13 -18.53 -0.46 -15.50
CA GLU A 13 -17.96 0.87 -15.77
C GLU A 13 -18.05 1.79 -14.54
N LEU A 14 -19.20 1.81 -13.85
CA LEU A 14 -19.40 2.64 -12.67
C LEU A 14 -18.56 2.17 -11.49
N ARG A 15 -18.47 0.86 -11.27
CA ARG A 15 -17.58 0.28 -10.23
C ARG A 15 -16.13 0.66 -10.46
N ARG A 16 -15.68 0.66 -11.73
CA ARG A 16 -14.32 1.10 -12.08
C ARG A 16 -14.06 2.55 -11.73
N LYS A 17 -14.99 3.44 -12.08
CA LYS A 17 -14.87 4.86 -11.72
C LYS A 17 -14.86 5.05 -10.21
N GLN A 18 -15.70 4.32 -9.48
CA GLN A 18 -15.74 4.36 -8.03
C GLN A 18 -14.42 3.89 -7.40
N PHE A 19 -13.86 2.77 -7.86
CA PHE A 19 -12.56 2.26 -7.41
C PHE A 19 -11.46 3.31 -7.58
N ILE A 20 -11.35 3.91 -8.77
CA ILE A 20 -10.33 4.94 -9.05
C ILE A 20 -10.53 6.19 -8.18
N LEU A 21 -11.78 6.66 -8.01
CA LEU A 21 -12.06 7.80 -7.14
C LEU A 21 -11.68 7.52 -5.68
N ARG A 22 -11.93 6.30 -5.19
CA ARG A 22 -11.49 5.88 -3.85
C ARG A 22 -9.97 5.83 -3.76
N SER A 23 -9.29 5.26 -4.75
CA SER A 23 -7.82 5.24 -4.78
C SER A 23 -7.25 6.66 -4.71
N MET A 24 -7.86 7.61 -5.44
CA MET A 24 -7.47 9.03 -5.41
C MET A 24 -7.67 9.65 -4.04
N SER A 25 -8.85 9.47 -3.42
CA SER A 25 -9.14 9.98 -2.07
C SER A 25 -8.14 9.45 -1.06
N GLN A 26 -7.96 8.12 -1.00
CA GLN A 26 -7.05 7.45 -0.08
C GLN A 26 -5.61 7.92 -0.29
N THR A 27 -5.17 8.10 -1.54
CA THR A 27 -3.83 8.62 -1.86
C THR A 27 -3.61 10.04 -1.34
N ILE A 28 -4.61 10.91 -1.49
CA ILE A 28 -4.56 12.29 -0.98
C ILE A 28 -4.53 12.28 0.55
N GLU A 29 -5.35 11.44 1.19
CA GLU A 29 -5.37 11.29 2.65
C GLU A 29 -4.03 10.79 3.20
N MET A 30 -3.43 9.78 2.56
CA MET A 30 -2.12 9.23 2.92
C MET A 30 -1.00 10.26 2.75
N SER A 31 -1.01 11.03 1.66
CA SER A 31 0.03 12.04 1.40
C SER A 31 -0.16 13.31 2.22
N GLY A 32 -1.39 13.60 2.66
CA GLY A 32 -1.76 14.84 3.33
C GLY A 32 -1.83 16.05 2.39
N HIS A 33 -1.63 15.86 1.08
CA HIS A 33 -1.69 16.94 0.09
C HIS A 33 -2.11 16.40 -1.29
N TYR A 34 -2.58 17.30 -2.15
CA TYR A 34 -2.83 16.94 -3.55
C TYR A 34 -1.51 16.67 -4.28
N ASN A 35 -1.43 15.58 -5.05
CA ASN A 35 -0.30 15.26 -5.90
C ASN A 35 -0.80 14.95 -7.32
N GLU A 36 -0.68 15.93 -8.20
CA GLU A 36 -1.19 15.88 -9.57
C GLU A 36 -0.64 14.66 -10.35
N ALA A 37 0.65 14.34 -10.22
CA ALA A 37 1.26 13.21 -10.90
C ALA A 37 0.66 11.87 -10.45
N HIS A 38 0.42 11.71 -9.15
CA HIS A 38 -0.24 10.51 -8.60
C HIS A 38 -1.68 10.40 -9.10
N ILE A 39 -2.41 11.50 -9.10
CA ILE A 39 -3.81 11.54 -9.57
C ILE A 39 -3.90 11.19 -11.05
N PHE A 40 -3.04 11.78 -11.90
CA PHE A 40 -3.02 11.44 -13.32
C PHE A 40 -2.69 9.96 -13.56
N GLU A 41 -1.76 9.39 -12.80
CA GLU A 41 -1.42 7.97 -12.94
C GLU A 41 -2.58 7.06 -12.52
N LEU A 42 -3.35 7.44 -11.50
CA LEU A 42 -4.59 6.73 -11.15
C LEU A 42 -5.67 6.88 -12.22
N ILE A 43 -5.83 8.06 -12.81
CA ILE A 43 -6.82 8.29 -13.89
C ILE A 43 -6.52 7.43 -15.12
N LYS A 44 -5.25 7.28 -15.52
CA LYS A 44 -4.86 6.40 -16.65
C LYS A 44 -5.28 4.95 -16.45
N ARG A 45 -5.51 4.52 -15.20
CA ARG A 45 -5.97 3.15 -14.90
C ARG A 45 -7.43 2.92 -15.30
N LEU A 46 -8.23 3.97 -15.54
CA LEU A 46 -9.61 3.85 -16.04
C LEU A 46 -9.67 3.10 -17.38
N ASP A 47 -8.66 3.26 -18.22
CA ASP A 47 -8.58 2.68 -19.56
C ASP A 47 -8.06 1.24 -19.56
N ARG A 48 -7.62 0.71 -18.41
CA ARG A 48 -7.12 -0.67 -18.32
C ARG A 48 -8.23 -1.69 -18.46
N THR A 49 -7.89 -2.86 -19.00
CA THR A 49 -8.84 -3.95 -19.26
C THR A 49 -8.83 -5.02 -18.17
N ASP A 50 -7.91 -4.95 -17.21
CA ASP A 50 -7.65 -5.92 -16.12
C ASP A 50 -8.57 -5.74 -14.90
N PHE A 51 -9.80 -5.24 -15.11
CA PHE A 51 -10.73 -4.97 -14.02
C PHE A 51 -11.56 -6.21 -13.67
N THR A 52 -11.43 -6.70 -12.44
CA THR A 52 -12.13 -7.88 -11.94
C THR A 52 -12.83 -7.55 -10.63
N ASP A 53 -14.10 -7.94 -10.49
CA ASP A 53 -14.91 -7.77 -9.26
C ASP A 53 -14.97 -6.35 -8.68
N GLY A 54 -14.79 -5.31 -9.50
CA GLY A 54 -14.82 -3.94 -8.99
C GLY A 54 -13.44 -3.38 -8.63
N GLU A 55 -12.36 -4.09 -8.91
CA GLU A 55 -11.00 -3.72 -8.53
C GLU A 55 -9.98 -3.97 -9.66
N ILE A 56 -8.77 -3.42 -9.50
CA ILE A 56 -7.61 -3.74 -10.33
C ILE A 56 -6.65 -4.57 -9.47
N PRO A 57 -6.61 -5.90 -9.63
CA PRO A 57 -5.83 -6.77 -8.77
C PRO A 57 -4.33 -6.51 -8.94
N ALA A 58 -3.58 -6.68 -7.85
CA ALA A 58 -2.13 -6.73 -7.93
C ALA A 58 -1.69 -7.99 -8.69
N THR A 59 -0.70 -7.86 -9.57
CA THR A 59 -0.13 -8.99 -10.32
C THR A 59 1.34 -9.12 -9.98
N PHE A 60 1.81 -10.36 -9.85
CA PHE A 60 3.18 -10.65 -9.42
C PHE A 60 3.86 -11.63 -10.38
N PRO A 61 5.12 -11.36 -10.75
CA PRO A 61 5.87 -12.21 -11.69
C PRO A 61 6.23 -13.57 -11.09
N GLN A 62 5.91 -14.66 -11.79
CA GLN A 62 6.18 -16.05 -11.37
C GLN A 62 7.65 -16.45 -11.44
N ASP A 63 8.48 -15.70 -12.17
CA ASP A 63 9.94 -15.85 -12.19
C ASP A 63 10.60 -15.26 -10.93
N ILE A 64 9.88 -14.45 -10.17
CA ILE A 64 10.35 -13.88 -8.89
C ILE A 64 9.67 -14.58 -7.73
N PHE A 65 8.34 -14.75 -7.76
CA PHE A 65 7.55 -15.28 -6.65
C PHE A 65 7.01 -16.68 -6.95
N THR A 66 7.03 -17.55 -5.94
CA THR A 66 6.39 -18.87 -6.00
C THR A 66 4.87 -18.74 -5.98
N VAL A 67 4.17 -19.80 -6.40
CA VAL A 67 2.70 -19.84 -6.39
C VAL A 67 2.12 -19.58 -4.99
N ASP A 68 2.75 -20.10 -3.94
CA ASP A 68 2.25 -19.91 -2.57
C ASP A 68 2.55 -18.51 -2.03
N GLU A 69 3.69 -17.92 -2.41
CA GLU A 69 3.97 -16.51 -2.13
C GLU A 69 2.95 -15.59 -2.83
N ILE A 70 2.66 -15.83 -4.12
CA ILE A 70 1.70 -15.04 -4.89
C ILE A 70 0.31 -15.06 -4.23
N LYS A 71 -0.16 -16.21 -3.75
CA LYS A 71 -1.45 -16.30 -3.02
C LYS A 71 -1.48 -15.42 -1.77
N ILE A 72 -0.36 -15.20 -1.10
CA ILE A 72 -0.27 -14.29 0.05
C ILE A 72 -0.26 -12.85 -0.45
N LEU A 73 0.51 -12.54 -1.50
CA LEU A 73 0.62 -11.19 -2.04
C LEU A 73 -0.68 -10.67 -2.66
N GLU A 74 -1.48 -11.54 -3.28
CA GLU A 74 -2.83 -11.24 -3.77
C GLU A 74 -3.82 -10.89 -2.66
N GLN A 75 -3.50 -11.23 -1.40
CA GLN A 75 -4.31 -10.89 -0.22
C GLN A 75 -3.84 -9.59 0.46
N LEU A 76 -2.82 -8.91 -0.07
CA LEU A 76 -2.41 -7.61 0.45
C LEU A 76 -3.53 -6.58 0.26
N PRO A 77 -3.69 -5.65 1.21
CA PRO A 77 -4.73 -4.65 1.10
C PRO A 77 -4.45 -3.71 -0.10
N LEU A 78 -5.49 -3.45 -0.89
CA LEU A 78 -5.38 -2.73 -2.16
C LEU A 78 -5.93 -1.30 -2.04
N ILE A 79 -5.17 -0.31 -2.48
CA ILE A 79 -5.64 1.09 -2.54
C ILE A 79 -6.80 1.22 -3.54
N GLY A 80 -7.93 1.75 -3.07
CA GLY A 80 -9.20 1.86 -3.80
C GLY A 80 -10.22 0.77 -3.48
N SER A 81 -9.80 -0.29 -2.80
CA SER A 81 -10.68 -1.33 -2.27
C SER A 81 -11.46 -0.84 -1.04
N ASP A 82 -12.47 -1.61 -0.66
CA ASP A 82 -13.24 -1.43 0.58
C ASP A 82 -12.62 -2.20 1.77
N ASP A 83 -11.36 -2.62 1.66
CA ASP A 83 -10.64 -3.33 2.71
C ASP A 83 -10.42 -2.44 3.94
N SER A 84 -10.90 -2.88 5.10
CA SER A 84 -10.76 -2.14 6.37
C SER A 84 -9.30 -1.97 6.81
N ARG A 85 -8.40 -2.85 6.37
CA ARG A 85 -6.96 -2.75 6.61
C ARG A 85 -6.37 -1.50 5.96
N ILE A 86 -6.93 -1.02 4.84
CA ILE A 86 -6.51 0.23 4.21
C ILE A 86 -6.83 1.41 5.12
N GLN A 87 -8.04 1.49 5.67
CA GLN A 87 -8.44 2.59 6.55
C GLN A 87 -7.54 2.69 7.78
N TRP A 88 -7.26 1.54 8.41
CA TRP A 88 -6.33 1.49 9.53
C TRP A 88 -4.92 1.98 9.16
N THR A 89 -4.43 1.58 7.98
CA THR A 89 -3.11 1.98 7.47
C THR A 89 -3.05 3.47 7.17
N ILE A 90 -4.11 4.04 6.61
CA ILE A 90 -4.21 5.49 6.34
C ILE A 90 -4.08 6.27 7.66
N GLU A 91 -4.77 5.84 8.72
CA GLU A 91 -4.65 6.50 10.02
C GLU A 91 -3.26 6.35 10.63
N LEU A 92 -2.63 5.17 10.50
CA LEU A 92 -1.25 4.98 10.95
C LEU A 92 -0.26 5.87 10.18
N ILE A 93 -0.45 6.05 8.87
CA ILE A 93 0.35 6.97 8.04
C ILE A 93 0.17 8.41 8.51
N LYS A 94 -1.07 8.84 8.71
CA LYS A 94 -1.37 10.20 9.18
C LYS A 94 -0.74 10.46 10.54
N GLU A 95 -0.83 9.51 11.45
CA GLU A 95 -0.23 9.64 12.77
C GLU A 95 1.30 9.64 12.71
N THR A 96 1.89 8.80 11.86
CA THR A 96 3.33 8.81 11.61
C THR A 96 3.78 10.17 11.11
N ARG A 97 3.09 10.74 10.10
CA ARG A 97 3.39 12.06 9.54
C ARG A 97 3.37 13.18 10.58
N LYS A 98 2.36 13.21 11.45
CA LYS A 98 2.28 14.22 12.53
C LYS A 98 3.49 14.16 13.46
N ASN A 99 4.03 12.96 13.69
CA ASN A 99 5.10 12.71 14.65
C ASN A 99 6.50 12.61 14.01
N MET A 100 6.65 12.85 12.69
CA MET A 100 7.95 12.79 11.99
C MET A 100 9.01 13.78 12.51
N HIS A 101 8.60 14.77 13.30
CA HIS A 101 9.52 15.72 13.94
C HIS A 101 10.20 15.13 15.19
N ALA A 102 9.66 14.04 15.74
CA ALA A 102 10.25 13.36 16.88
C ALA A 102 11.49 12.56 16.46
N HIS A 103 12.41 12.35 17.41
CA HIS A 103 13.57 11.49 17.15
C HIS A 103 13.10 10.04 16.92
N PRO A 104 13.67 9.29 15.96
CA PRO A 104 13.23 7.92 15.66
C PRO A 104 13.31 6.94 16.84
N SER A 105 14.17 7.19 17.82
CA SER A 105 14.28 6.40 19.06
C SER A 105 13.38 6.91 20.21
N SER A 106 12.59 7.95 19.99
CA SER A 106 11.69 8.49 21.03
C SER A 106 10.56 7.50 21.36
N PRO A 107 9.96 7.56 22.56
CA PRO A 107 8.87 6.66 22.94
C PRO A 107 7.70 6.63 21.94
N ILE A 108 7.30 7.80 21.42
CA ILE A 108 6.22 7.89 20.43
C ILE A 108 6.61 7.25 19.10
N ALA A 109 7.86 7.45 18.64
CA ALA A 109 8.35 6.86 17.40
C ALA A 109 8.50 5.33 17.50
N GLN A 110 8.92 4.83 18.66
CA GLN A 110 9.01 3.39 18.93
C GLN A 110 7.64 2.72 19.03
N GLU A 111 6.63 3.40 19.57
CA GLU A 111 5.26 2.89 19.56
C GLU A 111 4.71 2.80 18.13
N LEU A 112 4.94 3.83 17.30
CA LEU A 112 4.59 3.80 15.88
C LEU A 112 5.34 2.67 15.14
N ALA A 113 6.62 2.46 15.43
CA ALA A 113 7.41 1.38 14.85
C ALA A 113 6.82 0.00 15.17
N LYS A 114 6.36 -0.23 16.41
CA LYS A 114 5.69 -1.48 16.80
C LYS A 114 4.39 -1.68 16.03
N GLN A 115 3.59 -0.63 15.87
CA GLN A 115 2.35 -0.68 15.10
C GLN A 115 2.63 -1.00 13.62
N TRP A 116 3.64 -0.38 13.02
CA TRP A 116 4.09 -0.71 11.67
C TRP A 116 4.59 -2.15 11.54
N LYS A 117 5.45 -2.60 12.46
CA LYS A 117 5.95 -3.99 12.50
C LYS A 117 4.80 -4.99 12.57
N HIS A 118 3.83 -4.75 13.46
CA HIS A 118 2.64 -5.60 13.59
C HIS A 118 1.79 -5.59 12.30
N CYS A 119 1.53 -4.41 11.75
CA CYS A 119 0.79 -4.25 10.50
C CYS A 119 1.39 -5.05 9.36
N ILE A 120 2.67 -4.78 9.06
CA ILE A 120 3.39 -5.40 7.96
C ILE A 120 3.45 -6.91 8.20
N SER A 121 3.84 -7.36 9.40
CA SER A 121 3.87 -8.79 9.73
C SER A 121 2.51 -9.47 9.54
N SER A 122 1.40 -8.79 9.85
CA SER A 122 0.06 -9.38 9.68
C SER A 122 -0.28 -9.62 8.21
N TRP A 123 0.17 -8.75 7.30
CA TRP A 123 -0.07 -8.86 5.86
C TRP A 123 0.68 -10.04 5.24
N PHE A 124 1.89 -10.29 5.71
CA PHE A 124 2.73 -11.41 5.25
C PHE A 124 2.54 -12.69 6.10
N LYS A 125 1.54 -12.74 6.99
CA LYS A 125 1.29 -13.87 7.91
C LYS A 125 2.53 -14.27 8.72
N GLY A 126 3.39 -13.30 9.03
CA GLY A 126 4.66 -13.50 9.73
C GLY A 126 5.82 -14.01 8.87
N ASP A 127 5.63 -14.18 7.56
CA ASP A 127 6.71 -14.57 6.65
C ASP A 127 7.66 -13.40 6.37
N VAL A 128 8.69 -13.30 7.21
CA VAL A 128 9.73 -12.25 7.12
C VAL A 128 10.51 -12.34 5.79
N LYS A 129 10.73 -13.55 5.26
CA LYS A 129 11.47 -13.72 3.99
C LYS A 129 10.66 -13.20 2.81
N LEU A 130 9.37 -13.50 2.77
CA LEU A 130 8.47 -12.97 1.76
C LEU A 130 8.34 -11.45 1.87
N GLN A 131 8.24 -10.92 3.09
CA GLN A 131 8.21 -9.49 3.35
C GLN A 131 9.45 -8.80 2.76
N GLU A 132 10.66 -9.26 3.10
CA GLU A 132 11.92 -8.70 2.58
C GLU A 132 11.98 -8.79 1.05
N LYS A 133 11.59 -9.94 0.49
CA LYS A 133 11.56 -10.17 -0.95
C LYS A 133 10.61 -9.22 -1.68
N TYR A 134 9.43 -8.97 -1.11
CA TYR A 134 8.44 -8.06 -1.65
C TYR A 134 8.93 -6.61 -1.66
N PHE A 135 9.50 -6.12 -0.56
CA PHE A 135 10.03 -4.75 -0.52
C PHE A 135 11.23 -4.57 -1.47
N ASN A 136 12.14 -5.54 -1.54
CA ASN A 136 13.21 -5.54 -2.54
C ASN A 136 12.67 -5.51 -3.98
N PHE A 137 11.60 -6.25 -4.26
CA PHE A 137 10.95 -6.24 -5.57
C PHE A 137 10.35 -4.86 -5.89
N ILE A 138 9.64 -4.25 -4.95
CA ILE A 138 9.08 -2.89 -5.11
C ILE A 138 10.19 -1.87 -5.35
N ASP A 139 11.27 -1.89 -4.56
CA ASP A 139 12.38 -0.95 -4.72
C ASP A 139 13.08 -1.13 -6.08
N SER A 140 13.23 -2.39 -6.53
CA SER A 140 13.86 -2.71 -7.81
C SER A 140 13.03 -2.30 -9.02
N THR A 141 11.71 -2.37 -8.92
CA THR A 141 10.76 -1.99 -9.98
C THR A 141 10.49 -0.48 -10.00
N ASN A 142 10.67 0.20 -8.86
CA ASN A 142 10.46 1.63 -8.70
C ASN A 142 11.69 2.52 -8.97
N LYS A 143 12.76 1.99 -9.59
CA LYS A 143 14.01 2.71 -9.90
C LYS A 143 13.86 4.03 -10.69
N ASN A 144 12.67 4.33 -11.23
CA ASN A 144 12.31 5.59 -11.90
C ASN A 144 11.33 6.48 -11.10
N ASN A 145 11.30 6.41 -9.76
CA ASN A 145 10.40 7.21 -8.91
C ASN A 145 8.90 6.96 -9.14
N GLN A 146 8.50 5.70 -9.39
CA GLN A 146 7.08 5.35 -9.52
C GLN A 146 6.47 4.90 -8.19
N ILE A 147 6.15 5.89 -7.37
CA ILE A 147 4.89 6.01 -6.61
C ILE A 147 4.37 4.72 -5.94
N ILE A 148 4.77 4.47 -4.70
CA ILE A 148 3.81 3.87 -3.76
C ILE A 148 2.82 5.00 -3.45
N PHE A 149 1.60 4.91 -3.98
CA PHE A 149 0.63 6.01 -3.88
C PHE A 149 0.44 6.46 -2.43
N GLY A 150 0.69 7.74 -2.17
CA GLY A 150 0.49 8.36 -0.86
C GLY A 150 1.70 8.29 0.08
N LEU A 151 2.74 7.55 -0.27
CA LEU A 151 4.00 7.49 0.48
C LEU A 151 5.09 8.26 -0.26
N ASP A 152 5.65 9.27 0.40
CA ASP A 152 6.82 9.99 -0.11
C ASP A 152 8.11 9.47 0.54
N GLU A 153 9.23 9.83 -0.07
CA GLU A 153 10.56 9.41 0.37
C GLU A 153 10.85 9.79 1.83
N LYS A 154 10.36 10.94 2.31
CA LYS A 154 10.61 11.40 3.68
C LYS A 154 9.91 10.50 4.68
N LEU A 155 8.65 10.15 4.41
CA LEU A 155 7.87 9.24 5.25
C LEU A 155 8.51 7.85 5.27
N ILE A 156 8.85 7.29 4.10
CA ILE A 156 9.50 5.98 3.98
C ILE A 156 10.79 5.95 4.79
N LYS A 157 11.67 6.95 4.58
CA LYS A 157 12.93 7.06 5.30
C LYS A 157 12.75 7.16 6.80
N TYR A 158 11.74 7.90 7.26
CA TYR A 158 11.44 7.98 8.69
C TYR A 158 10.97 6.63 9.25
N MET A 159 10.10 5.91 8.53
CA MET A 159 9.65 4.57 8.92
C MET A 159 10.82 3.57 8.99
N ASP A 160 11.73 3.60 8.01
CA ASP A 160 12.93 2.73 8.02
C ASP A 160 13.80 3.01 9.24
N GLN A 161 13.99 4.28 9.58
CA GLN A 161 14.76 4.68 10.76
C GLN A 161 14.09 4.19 12.06
N THR A 162 12.79 4.39 12.24
CA THR A 162 12.10 3.98 13.47
C THR A 162 12.10 2.46 13.65
N LEU A 163 11.89 1.70 12.57
CA LEU A 163 11.97 0.24 12.55
C LEU A 163 13.39 -0.29 12.81
N TYR A 164 14.41 0.40 12.31
CA TYR A 164 15.81 0.08 12.62
C TYR A 164 16.10 0.22 14.11
N TYR A 165 15.73 1.35 14.73
CA TYR A 165 15.93 1.55 16.17
C TYR A 165 15.18 0.52 17.02
N LEU A 166 13.95 0.17 16.63
CA LEU A 166 13.17 -0.87 17.31
C LEU A 166 13.90 -2.22 17.27
N SER A 167 14.47 -2.58 16.12
CA SER A 167 15.20 -3.83 15.95
C SER A 167 16.48 -3.87 16.80
N GLN A 168 17.19 -2.74 16.91
CA GLN A 168 18.38 -2.64 17.78
C GLN A 168 17.99 -2.78 19.26
N GLU A 169 16.90 -2.13 19.70
CA GLU A 169 16.43 -2.22 21.08
C GLU A 169 16.00 -3.66 21.47
N GLU A 170 15.44 -4.41 20.53
CA GLU A 170 15.10 -5.82 20.73
C GLU A 170 16.33 -6.72 20.84
N ILE A 171 17.39 -6.43 20.08
CA ILE A 171 18.68 -7.15 20.16
C ILE A 171 19.37 -6.88 21.49
N ASP A 172 19.43 -5.62 21.93
CA ASP A 172 20.09 -5.23 23.18
C ASP A 172 19.40 -5.78 24.44
N LYS A 173 18.13 -6.21 24.33
CA LYS A 173 17.34 -6.81 25.42
C LYS A 173 17.34 -8.35 25.40
N SER A 174 17.92 -8.97 24.37
CA SER A 174 18.02 -10.44 24.22
C SER A 174 19.33 -10.99 24.75
#